data_AF-A0A3D1JBQ9-F1
#
_entry.id   AF-A0A3D1JBQ9-F1
#
_cell.length_a   1.000
_cell.length_b   1.000
_cell.length_c   1.000
_cell.angle_alpha   90.00
_cell.angle_beta   90.00
_cell.angle_gamma   90.00
#
_symmetry.space_group_name_H-M   'P 1'
#
loop_
_entity.id
_entity.type
_entity.pdbx_description
1 polymer ?
#
loop_
_entity_poly.entity_id
_entity_poly.type
_entity_poly.pdbx_seq_one_letter_code
_entity_poly.pdbx_strand_id
1 'polypeptide(L)'
;MEKKKSLGKRRSTMIRRIVLISLVLLLLVIIGALIVLNDLTIAENWFGLSEYDVVTTRHQWLRTIPYFLIVAIVIWMIGNLILGIKKRRKSVVYWVGTMVLVPLIVVFVGIISTWLPADRQLFRAADSTESIMAALPAQSAFKDQEIQLISFSFHIRNVPLKSGVYAVTRVINPVTNLQDEYWYYPTNILTKWKKASNTIELSQDETIDYTAIDWAVIPKIIKDAEKRAAELDHYVPGVSIVILNGSQGEWHWTVGLNGIRDRTEINYVYSLAGDYLSEWE
;
A
#
# COMPACT_ATOMS: atom_id res chain seq x y z
N MET A 1 -37.86 -13.83 -54.19
CA MET A 1 -37.01 -12.82 -53.52
C MET A 1 -36.63 -13.32 -52.11
N GLU A 2 -35.78 -14.35 -51.99
CA GLU A 2 -35.58 -15.06 -50.69
C GLU A 2 -34.11 -15.31 -50.28
N LYS A 3 -33.13 -15.09 -51.16
CA LYS A 3 -31.71 -15.41 -50.87
C LYS A 3 -30.99 -14.45 -49.91
N LYS A 4 -31.51 -13.24 -49.65
CA LYS A 4 -30.81 -12.23 -48.82
C LYS A 4 -30.84 -12.52 -47.31
N LYS A 5 -31.85 -13.25 -46.80
CA LYS A 5 -31.97 -13.54 -45.35
C LYS A 5 -30.98 -14.60 -44.85
N SER A 6 -30.60 -15.59 -45.67
CA SER A 6 -29.72 -16.69 -45.22
C SER A 6 -28.24 -16.28 -45.09
N LEU A 7 -27.76 -15.40 -45.98
CA LEU A 7 -26.39 -14.87 -45.95
C LEU A 7 -26.11 -14.01 -44.71
N GLY A 8 -27.05 -13.14 -44.31
CA GLY A 8 -26.92 -12.33 -43.09
C GLY A 8 -26.87 -13.18 -41.82
N LYS A 9 -27.68 -14.25 -41.76
CA LYS A 9 -27.70 -15.19 -40.63
C LYS A 9 -26.40 -15.99 -40.53
N ARG A 10 -25.83 -16.43 -41.67
CA ARG A 10 -24.54 -17.16 -41.73
C ARG A 10 -23.32 -16.30 -41.36
N ARG A 11 -23.30 -15.02 -41.80
CA ARG A 11 -22.26 -14.05 -41.40
C ARG A 11 -22.32 -13.74 -39.91
N SER A 12 -23.52 -13.55 -39.36
CA SER A 12 -23.74 -13.35 -37.92
C SER A 12 -23.26 -14.55 -37.07
N THR A 13 -23.45 -15.79 -37.52
CA THR A 13 -22.96 -16.97 -36.79
C THR A 13 -21.44 -17.11 -36.88
N MET A 14 -20.83 -16.80 -38.03
CA MET A 14 -19.36 -16.79 -38.13
C MET A 14 -18.72 -15.73 -37.24
N ILE A 15 -19.25 -14.50 -37.23
CA ILE A 15 -18.74 -13.43 -36.36
C ILE A 15 -18.86 -13.83 -34.89
N ARG A 16 -19.99 -14.41 -34.47
CA ARG A 16 -20.15 -14.92 -33.09
C ARG A 16 -19.14 -16.02 -32.75
N ARG A 17 -18.84 -16.92 -33.67
CA ARG A 17 -17.83 -17.98 -33.46
C ARG A 17 -16.42 -17.41 -33.36
N ILE A 18 -16.06 -16.46 -34.22
CA ILE A 18 -14.77 -15.78 -34.16
C ILE A 18 -14.63 -15.07 -32.81
N VAL A 19 -15.64 -14.30 -32.39
CA VAL A 19 -15.65 -13.63 -31.09
C VAL A 19 -15.51 -14.62 -29.94
N LEU A 20 -16.24 -15.75 -29.98
CA LEU A 20 -16.14 -16.79 -28.95
C LEU A 20 -14.74 -17.42 -28.89
N ILE A 21 -14.17 -17.77 -30.04
CA ILE A 21 -12.82 -18.34 -30.14
C ILE A 21 -11.78 -17.34 -29.62
N SER A 22 -11.88 -16.07 -30.02
CA SER A 22 -11.01 -15.01 -29.51
C SER A 22 -11.15 -14.84 -28.00
N LEU A 23 -12.36 -14.96 -27.44
CA LEU A 23 -12.58 -14.88 -26.00
C LEU A 23 -11.94 -16.06 -25.25
N VAL A 24 -12.04 -17.28 -25.80
CA VAL A 24 -11.41 -18.47 -25.23
C VAL A 24 -9.89 -18.36 -25.29
N LEU A 25 -9.33 -17.92 -26.42
CA LEU A 25 -7.89 -17.68 -26.56
C LEU A 25 -7.41 -16.63 -25.56
N LEU A 26 -8.16 -15.53 -25.38
CA LEU A 26 -7.85 -14.51 -24.38
C LEU A 26 -7.83 -15.10 -22.96
N LEU A 27 -8.82 -15.92 -22.60
CA LEU A 27 -8.88 -16.58 -21.30
C LEU A 27 -7.67 -17.50 -21.07
N LEU A 28 -7.27 -18.27 -22.09
CA LEU A 28 -6.07 -19.11 -22.01
C LEU A 28 -4.81 -18.29 -21.80
N VAL A 29 -4.68 -17.14 -22.47
CA VAL A 29 -3.55 -16.22 -22.28
C VAL A 29 -3.54 -15.65 -20.86
N ILE A 30 -4.70 -15.26 -20.31
CA ILE A 30 -4.82 -14.75 -18.94
C ILE A 30 -4.41 -15.83 -17.92
N ILE A 31 -4.90 -17.06 -18.10
CA ILE A 31 -4.57 -18.18 -17.22
C ILE A 31 -3.08 -18.50 -17.31
N GLY A 32 -2.52 -18.56 -18.53
CA GLY A 32 -1.09 -18.75 -18.76
C GLY A 32 -0.25 -17.67 -18.07
N ALA A 33 -0.62 -16.40 -18.22
CA ALA A 33 0.05 -15.29 -17.55
C ALA A 33 -0.03 -15.39 -16.02
N LEU A 34 -1.16 -15.81 -15.47
CA LEU A 34 -1.30 -16.01 -14.01
C LEU A 34 -0.42 -17.15 -13.48
N ILE A 35 -0.26 -18.23 -14.24
CA ILE A 35 0.62 -19.34 -13.87
C ILE A 35 2.08 -18.87 -13.90
N VAL A 36 2.49 -18.23 -14.99
CA VAL A 36 3.86 -17.71 -15.17
C VAL A 36 4.20 -16.67 -14.09
N LEU A 37 3.30 -15.75 -13.76
CA LEU A 37 3.54 -14.72 -12.75
C LEU A 37 3.53 -15.23 -11.30
N ASN A 38 3.15 -16.48 -11.06
CA ASN A 38 3.16 -17.10 -9.73
C ASN A 38 4.20 -18.21 -9.57
N ASP A 39 4.79 -18.69 -10.66
CA ASP A 39 5.84 -19.72 -10.65
C ASP A 39 7.13 -19.16 -11.25
N LEU A 40 8.07 -18.82 -10.37
CA LEU A 40 9.38 -18.28 -10.74
C LEU A 40 10.16 -19.23 -11.65
N THR A 41 10.05 -20.54 -11.42
CA THR A 41 10.75 -21.56 -12.21
C THR A 41 10.20 -21.62 -13.63
N ILE A 42 8.88 -21.49 -13.81
CA ILE A 42 8.29 -21.43 -15.16
C ILE A 42 8.66 -20.12 -15.84
N ALA A 43 8.61 -18.99 -15.14
CA ALA A 43 8.94 -17.68 -15.70
C ALA A 43 10.40 -17.58 -16.17
N GLU A 44 11.35 -18.06 -15.37
CA GLU A 44 12.76 -18.09 -15.73
C GLU A 44 13.00 -19.05 -16.91
N ASN A 45 12.49 -20.28 -16.85
CA ASN A 45 12.76 -21.29 -17.87
C ASN A 45 12.10 -21.01 -19.23
N TRP A 46 10.90 -20.43 -19.25
CA TRP A 46 10.13 -20.25 -20.50
C TRP A 46 10.30 -18.86 -21.10
N PHE A 47 10.58 -17.85 -20.27
CA PHE A 47 10.63 -16.45 -20.70
C PHE A 47 11.93 -15.74 -20.33
N GLY A 48 12.85 -16.38 -19.60
CA GLY A 48 14.12 -15.79 -19.19
C GLY A 48 13.97 -14.61 -18.22
N LEU A 49 12.83 -14.53 -17.51
CA LEU A 49 12.55 -13.44 -16.58
C LEU A 49 13.28 -13.67 -15.25
N SER A 50 13.92 -12.63 -14.71
CA SER A 50 14.50 -12.69 -13.37
C SER A 50 13.42 -12.68 -12.28
N GLU A 51 13.78 -13.07 -11.06
CA GLU A 51 12.86 -13.00 -9.90
C GLU A 51 12.29 -11.58 -9.71
N TYR A 52 13.13 -10.56 -9.90
CA TYR A 52 12.74 -9.16 -9.82
C TYR A 52 11.77 -8.77 -10.94
N ASP A 53 11.98 -9.22 -12.18
CA ASP A 53 11.07 -8.93 -13.30
C ASP A 53 9.68 -9.51 -13.08
N VAL A 54 9.61 -10.75 -12.59
CA VAL A 54 8.35 -11.43 -12.30
C VAL A 54 7.58 -10.71 -11.21
N VAL A 55 8.26 -10.35 -10.10
CA VAL A 55 7.64 -9.65 -8.97
C VAL A 55 7.22 -8.24 -9.37
N THR A 56 8.04 -7.51 -10.13
CA THR A 56 7.71 -6.18 -10.67
C THR A 56 6.46 -6.24 -11.52
N THR A 57 6.44 -7.16 -12.50
CA THR A 57 5.31 -7.34 -13.42
C THR A 57 4.05 -7.69 -12.63
N ARG A 58 4.15 -8.63 -11.68
CA ARG A 58 3.04 -8.99 -10.79
C ARG A 58 2.52 -7.77 -10.02
N HIS A 59 3.39 -6.97 -9.41
CA HIS A 59 3.00 -5.76 -8.68
C HIS A 59 2.37 -4.69 -9.59
N GLN A 60 2.88 -4.49 -10.81
CA GLN A 60 2.28 -3.59 -11.79
C GLN A 60 0.88 -4.05 -12.21
N TRP A 61 0.70 -5.33 -12.52
CA TRP A 61 -0.62 -5.90 -12.84
C TRP A 61 -1.58 -5.74 -11.68
N LEU A 62 -1.13 -6.09 -10.48
CA LEU A 62 -1.88 -5.92 -9.25
C LEU A 62 -2.31 -4.47 -9.01
N ARG A 63 -1.46 -3.49 -9.34
CA ARG A 63 -1.79 -2.05 -9.27
C ARG A 63 -2.76 -1.62 -10.37
N THR A 64 -2.71 -2.24 -11.55
CA THR A 64 -3.46 -1.78 -12.74
C THR A 64 -4.82 -2.45 -12.89
N ILE A 65 -4.95 -3.72 -12.50
CA ILE A 65 -6.19 -4.51 -12.55
C ILE A 65 -7.38 -3.78 -11.90
N PRO A 66 -7.25 -3.14 -10.72
CA PRO A 66 -8.31 -2.33 -10.14
C PRO A 66 -8.86 -1.29 -11.10
N TYR A 67 -8.00 -0.50 -11.76
CA TYR A 67 -8.44 0.54 -12.71
C TYR A 67 -9.20 -0.06 -13.89
N PHE A 68 -8.73 -1.17 -14.45
CA PHE A 68 -9.43 -1.86 -15.53
C PHE A 68 -10.79 -2.40 -15.09
N LEU A 69 -10.88 -2.97 -13.88
CA LEU A 69 -12.15 -3.42 -13.30
C LEU A 69 -13.12 -2.25 -13.13
N ILE A 70 -12.64 -1.09 -12.67
CA ILE A 70 -13.46 0.12 -12.52
C ILE A 70 -14.02 0.56 -13.87
N VAL A 71 -13.16 0.67 -14.89
CA VAL A 71 -13.58 1.06 -16.24
C VAL A 71 -14.59 0.06 -16.79
N ALA A 72 -14.36 -1.25 -16.61
CA ALA A 72 -15.30 -2.28 -17.04
C ALA A 72 -16.66 -2.18 -16.33
N ILE A 73 -16.67 -1.93 -15.01
CA ILE A 73 -17.89 -1.71 -14.22
C ILE A 73 -18.65 -0.48 -14.74
N VAL A 74 -17.96 0.64 -14.97
CA VAL A 74 -18.58 1.88 -15.44
C VAL A 74 -19.17 1.69 -16.84
N ILE A 75 -18.43 1.09 -17.77
CA ILE A 75 -18.93 0.79 -19.12
C ILE A 75 -20.17 -0.12 -19.04
N TRP A 76 -20.11 -1.15 -18.20
CA TRP A 76 -21.22 -2.08 -18.01
C TRP A 76 -22.44 -1.43 -17.36
N MET A 77 -22.25 -0.52 -16.40
CA MET A 77 -23.31 0.26 -15.78
C MET A 77 -23.99 1.20 -16.79
N ILE A 78 -23.21 1.94 -17.60
CA ILE A 78 -23.72 2.80 -18.67
C ILE A 78 -24.49 1.96 -19.71
N GLY A 79 -23.93 0.82 -20.11
CA GLY A 79 -24.59 -0.11 -21.05
C GLY A 79 -25.94 -0.62 -20.53
N ASN A 80 -26.00 -1.04 -19.27
CA ASN A 80 -27.25 -1.47 -18.64
C ASN A 80 -28.24 -0.32 -18.48
N LEU A 81 -27.78 0.89 -18.18
CA LEU A 81 -28.65 2.07 -18.07
C LEU A 81 -29.29 2.41 -19.42
N ILE A 82 -28.50 2.44 -20.51
CA ILE A 82 -28.99 2.68 -21.88
C ILE A 82 -30.00 1.62 -22.30
N LEU A 83 -29.71 0.34 -22.05
CA LEU A 83 -30.60 -0.78 -22.37
C LEU A 83 -31.87 -0.77 -21.50
N GLY A 84 -31.75 -0.41 -20.22
CA GLY A 84 -32.83 -0.32 -19.25
C GLY A 84 -33.81 0.81 -19.56
N ILE A 85 -33.33 1.97 -20.04
CA ILE A 85 -34.17 3.07 -20.50
C ILE A 85 -34.99 2.65 -21.73
N LYS A 86 -34.41 1.86 -22.65
CA LYS A 86 -35.08 1.41 -23.89
C LYS A 86 -36.04 0.22 -23.72
N LYS A 87 -35.82 -0.66 -22.73
CA LYS A 87 -36.62 -1.88 -22.51
C LYS A 87 -37.09 -1.99 -21.06
N ARG A 88 -37.77 -0.97 -20.55
CA ARG A 88 -38.38 -0.98 -19.22
C ARG A 88 -39.38 -2.16 -19.13
N ARG A 89 -39.10 -3.14 -18.27
CA ARG A 89 -39.99 -4.19 -17.71
C ARG A 89 -39.91 -5.66 -18.15
N LYS A 90 -39.33 -6.08 -19.28
CA LYS A 90 -39.43 -7.52 -19.71
C LYS A 90 -38.13 -8.30 -19.87
N SER A 91 -36.96 -7.69 -19.70
CA SER A 91 -35.71 -8.40 -19.94
C SER A 91 -35.14 -8.97 -18.65
N VAL A 92 -35.15 -10.31 -18.52
CA VAL A 92 -34.39 -11.04 -17.50
C VAL A 92 -32.92 -10.60 -17.49
N VAL A 93 -32.36 -10.25 -18.65
CA VAL A 93 -30.98 -9.75 -18.80
C VAL A 93 -30.75 -8.43 -18.04
N TYR A 94 -31.73 -7.53 -18.00
CA TYR A 94 -31.63 -6.30 -17.22
C TYR A 94 -31.59 -6.60 -15.72
N TRP A 95 -32.50 -7.45 -15.22
CA TRP A 95 -32.54 -7.83 -13.81
C TRP A 95 -31.28 -8.59 -13.37
N VAL A 96 -30.82 -9.57 -14.16
CA VAL A 96 -29.57 -10.29 -13.92
C VAL A 96 -28.37 -9.33 -13.95
N GLY A 97 -28.34 -8.40 -14.91
CA GLY A 97 -27.29 -7.38 -14.98
C GLY A 97 -27.28 -6.45 -13.77
N THR A 98 -28.45 -6.08 -13.24
CA THR A 98 -28.55 -5.22 -12.06
C THR A 98 -28.18 -5.96 -10.77
N MET A 99 -28.52 -7.26 -10.66
CA MET A 99 -28.17 -8.09 -9.49
C MET A 99 -26.66 -8.31 -9.35
N VAL A 100 -25.93 -8.41 -10.46
CA VAL A 100 -24.47 -8.59 -10.45
C VAL A 100 -23.73 -7.29 -10.10
N LEU A 101 -24.43 -6.15 -10.12
CA LEU A 101 -23.89 -4.81 -9.84
C LEU A 101 -23.57 -4.61 -8.35
N VAL A 102 -24.38 -5.15 -7.44
CA VAL A 102 -24.16 -5.06 -5.99
C VAL A 102 -22.91 -5.83 -5.55
N PRO A 103 -22.70 -7.12 -5.93
CA PRO A 103 -21.45 -7.82 -5.68
C PRO A 103 -20.23 -7.10 -6.27
N LEU A 104 -20.35 -6.53 -7.47
CA LEU A 104 -19.25 -5.79 -8.10
C LEU A 104 -18.91 -4.49 -7.37
N ILE A 105 -19.90 -3.76 -6.83
CA ILE A 105 -19.65 -2.60 -5.96
C ILE A 105 -18.96 -3.03 -4.68
N VAL A 106 -19.38 -4.14 -4.06
CA VAL A 106 -18.74 -4.66 -2.84
C VAL A 106 -17.29 -5.08 -3.12
N VAL A 107 -17.05 -5.76 -4.24
CA VAL A 107 -15.69 -6.09 -4.72
C VAL A 107 -14.90 -4.81 -5.01
N PHE A 108 -15.50 -3.80 -5.61
CA PHE A 108 -14.88 -2.50 -5.87
C PHE A 108 -14.48 -1.77 -4.57
N VAL A 109 -15.36 -1.70 -3.59
CA VAL A 109 -15.07 -1.12 -2.27
C VAL A 109 -13.96 -1.90 -1.58
N GLY A 110 -14.03 -3.24 -1.60
CA GLY A 110 -13.02 -4.11 -1.03
C GLY A 110 -11.66 -3.96 -1.71
N ILE A 111 -11.63 -3.84 -3.04
CA ILE A 111 -10.40 -3.55 -3.80
C ILE A 111 -9.86 -2.19 -3.36
N ILE A 112 -10.63 -1.10 -3.46
CA ILE A 112 -10.14 0.24 -3.10
C ILE A 112 -9.64 0.29 -1.65
N SER A 113 -10.36 -0.29 -0.70
CA SER A 113 -9.98 -0.29 0.72
C SER A 113 -8.71 -1.12 1.00
N THR A 114 -8.37 -2.08 0.14
CA THR A 114 -7.16 -2.91 0.28
C THR A 114 -5.96 -2.32 -0.48
N TRP A 115 -6.21 -1.60 -1.58
CA TRP A 115 -5.19 -1.08 -2.51
C TRP A 115 -4.78 0.38 -2.27
N LEU A 116 -5.66 1.20 -1.70
CA LEU A 116 -5.36 2.51 -1.14
C LEU A 116 -5.53 2.41 0.37
N PRO A 117 -4.53 1.88 1.09
CA PRO A 117 -4.53 2.04 2.53
C PRO A 117 -4.41 3.55 2.77
N ALA A 118 -5.51 4.20 3.16
CA ALA A 118 -5.50 5.62 3.49
C ALA A 118 -4.41 5.94 4.52
N ASP A 119 -4.07 4.93 5.34
CA ASP A 119 -2.97 4.89 6.30
C ASP A 119 -1.56 4.97 5.68
N ARG A 120 -1.31 4.52 4.44
CA ARG A 120 0.01 4.64 3.79
C ARG A 120 0.38 6.09 3.45
N GLN A 121 -0.61 6.96 3.28
CA GLN A 121 -0.37 8.37 2.96
C GLN A 121 -0.16 9.24 4.21
N LEU A 122 -0.51 8.74 5.40
CA LEU A 122 -0.52 9.52 6.63
C LEU A 122 0.86 10.10 7.01
N PHE A 123 1.94 9.38 6.69
CA PHE A 123 3.32 9.82 6.94
C PHE A 123 4.04 10.33 5.68
N ARG A 124 3.31 10.52 4.56
CA ARG A 124 3.85 10.98 3.27
C ARG A 124 3.54 12.45 2.95
N ALA A 125 2.73 13.10 3.80
CA ALA A 125 2.41 14.50 3.74
C ALA A 125 2.82 15.19 5.06
N ALA A 126 3.47 16.36 4.97
CA ALA A 126 4.00 17.08 6.14
C ALA A 126 2.90 17.39 7.16
N ASP A 127 1.84 18.09 6.76
CA ASP A 127 0.72 18.47 7.62
C ASP A 127 0.09 17.27 8.36
N SER A 128 -0.02 16.13 7.66
CA SER A 128 -0.57 14.90 8.23
C SER A 128 0.37 14.31 9.27
N THR A 129 1.67 14.21 8.95
CA THR A 129 2.68 13.69 9.87
C THR A 129 2.77 14.56 11.13
N GLU A 130 2.88 15.87 10.97
CA GLU A 130 2.95 16.82 12.09
C GLU A 130 1.72 16.71 12.99
N SER A 131 0.51 16.64 12.41
CA SER A 131 -0.72 16.47 13.17
C SER A 131 -0.74 15.16 13.97
N ILE A 132 -0.23 14.07 13.39
CA ILE A 132 -0.17 12.76 14.06
C ILE A 132 0.82 12.79 15.24
N MET A 133 1.98 13.39 15.04
CA MET A 133 3.03 13.45 16.06
C MET A 133 2.66 14.45 17.17
N ALA A 134 2.03 15.57 16.85
CA ALA A 134 1.51 16.52 17.84
C ALA A 134 0.41 15.95 18.75
N ALA A 135 -0.29 14.89 18.32
CA ALA A 135 -1.35 14.27 19.11
C ALA A 135 -0.83 13.47 20.32
N LEU A 136 0.42 13.00 20.30
CA LEU A 136 1.02 12.27 21.41
C LEU A 136 1.25 13.18 22.65
N PRO A 137 1.97 14.31 22.55
CA PRO A 137 2.18 15.20 23.69
C PRO A 137 0.89 15.86 24.19
N ALA A 138 -0.14 15.98 23.34
CA ALA A 138 -1.44 16.51 23.74
C ALA A 138 -2.26 15.56 24.64
N GLN A 139 -1.80 14.33 24.87
CA GLN A 139 -2.51 13.41 25.77
C GLN A 139 -2.48 13.92 27.22
N SER A 140 -3.57 13.69 27.94
CA SER A 140 -3.70 14.06 29.36
C SER A 140 -2.56 13.54 30.25
N ALA A 141 -1.94 12.41 29.88
CA ALA A 141 -0.80 11.82 30.59
C ALA A 141 0.48 12.68 30.57
N PHE A 142 0.59 13.64 29.64
CA PHE A 142 1.77 14.48 29.44
C PHE A 142 1.50 15.98 29.57
N LYS A 143 0.32 16.34 30.08
CA LYS A 143 -0.10 17.73 30.13
C LYS A 143 0.94 18.58 30.88
N ASP A 144 1.41 19.63 30.22
CA ASP A 144 2.39 20.59 30.74
C ASP A 144 3.76 19.99 31.08
N GLN A 145 4.14 18.87 30.43
CA GLN A 145 5.43 18.20 30.64
C GLN A 145 6.25 18.11 29.34
N GLU A 146 7.57 18.28 29.49
CA GLU A 146 8.52 18.01 28.41
C GLU A 146 8.67 16.51 28.22
N ILE A 147 8.53 16.05 26.97
CA ILE A 147 8.63 14.64 26.61
C ILE A 147 10.00 14.38 26.01
N GLN A 148 10.74 13.47 26.62
CA GLN A 148 12.03 13.01 26.08
C GLN A 148 11.80 11.74 25.27
N LEU A 149 12.15 11.78 23.98
CA LEU A 149 12.09 10.66 23.06
C LEU A 149 13.35 9.79 23.21
N ILE A 150 13.16 8.48 23.29
CA ILE A 150 14.23 7.47 23.26
C ILE A 150 14.38 6.91 21.84
N SER A 151 13.25 6.57 21.20
CA SER A 151 13.27 6.12 19.81
C SER A 151 11.90 6.27 19.19
N PHE A 152 11.89 6.42 17.87
CA PHE A 152 10.69 6.35 17.07
C PHE A 152 10.88 5.31 15.97
N SER A 153 9.84 4.56 15.66
CA SER A 153 9.83 3.68 14.50
C SER A 153 8.46 3.69 13.83
N PHE A 154 8.46 3.93 12.53
CA PHE A 154 7.30 3.90 11.67
C PHE A 154 7.40 2.71 10.73
N HIS A 155 6.43 1.81 10.82
CA HIS A 155 6.42 0.54 10.11
C HIS A 155 5.37 0.56 9.02
N ILE A 156 5.84 0.40 7.79
CA ILE A 156 5.01 0.15 6.62
C ILE A 156 5.07 -1.36 6.37
N ARG A 157 4.12 -2.07 6.97
CA ARG A 157 3.98 -3.54 7.09
C ARG A 157 4.45 -4.08 8.44
N ASN A 158 3.58 -4.89 9.02
CA ASN A 158 3.76 -5.61 10.27
C ASN A 158 4.56 -6.90 10.03
N VAL A 159 5.79 -6.98 10.53
CA VAL A 159 6.69 -8.14 10.37
C VAL A 159 6.08 -9.47 10.87
N PRO A 160 5.17 -9.49 11.88
CA PRO A 160 4.47 -10.73 12.25
C PRO A 160 3.10 -10.96 11.57
N LEU A 161 2.39 -9.92 11.07
CA LEU A 161 0.96 -10.04 10.70
C LEU A 161 0.59 -9.65 9.26
N LYS A 162 1.56 -9.26 8.42
CA LYS A 162 1.34 -8.94 6.98
C LYS A 162 0.10 -8.05 6.69
N SER A 163 -0.26 -7.12 7.59
CA SER A 163 -1.22 -6.05 7.29
C SER A 163 -1.07 -4.86 8.25
N GLY A 164 -1.16 -3.65 7.70
CA GLY A 164 -1.23 -2.39 8.46
C GLY A 164 0.04 -1.53 8.47
N VAL A 165 -0.18 -0.22 8.54
CA VAL A 165 0.80 0.82 8.86
C VAL A 165 0.68 1.14 10.35
N TYR A 166 1.77 1.26 11.10
CA TYR A 166 1.76 1.71 12.50
C TYR A 166 3.04 2.47 12.85
N ALA A 167 3.01 3.22 13.94
CA ALA A 167 4.22 3.81 14.51
C ALA A 167 4.36 3.44 15.99
N VAL A 168 5.58 3.42 16.47
CA VAL A 168 5.93 3.16 17.87
C VAL A 168 6.84 4.28 18.32
N THR A 169 6.46 4.93 19.41
CA THR A 169 7.27 5.97 20.06
C THR A 169 7.61 5.48 21.45
N ARG A 170 8.90 5.49 21.80
CA ARG A 170 9.37 5.23 23.16
C ARG A 170 9.81 6.53 23.78
N VAL A 171 9.24 6.85 24.93
CA VAL A 171 9.49 8.12 25.63
C VAL A 171 9.84 7.84 27.09
N ILE A 172 10.58 8.74 27.71
CA ILE A 172 10.69 8.76 29.18
C ILE A 172 9.42 9.42 29.71
N ASN A 173 8.72 8.71 30.59
CA ASN A 173 7.59 9.26 31.31
C ASN A 173 8.10 10.35 32.27
N PRO A 174 7.62 11.61 32.16
CA PRO A 174 8.16 12.70 32.96
C PRO A 174 7.73 12.64 34.44
N VAL A 175 6.72 11.82 34.77
CA VAL A 175 6.27 11.58 36.14
C VAL A 175 7.03 10.44 36.79
N THR A 176 7.20 9.32 36.10
CA THR A 176 7.79 8.10 36.69
C THR A 176 9.27 7.91 36.38
N ASN A 177 9.83 8.67 35.43
CA ASN A 177 11.18 8.48 34.86
C ASN A 177 11.41 7.09 34.25
N LEU A 178 10.33 6.37 33.91
CA LEU A 178 10.38 5.06 33.26
C LEU A 178 10.12 5.18 31.77
N GLN A 179 10.66 4.26 30.97
CA GLN A 179 10.29 4.15 29.58
C GLN A 179 8.81 3.77 29.43
N ASP A 180 8.08 4.56 28.66
CA ASP A 180 6.76 4.22 28.16
C ASP A 180 6.81 3.98 26.63
N GLU A 181 6.09 2.97 26.16
CA GLU A 181 5.94 2.68 24.73
C GLU A 181 4.52 3.04 24.26
N TYR A 182 4.41 3.86 23.22
CA TYR A 182 3.15 4.28 22.62
C TYR A 182 3.05 3.78 21.19
N TRP A 183 1.95 3.10 20.89
CA TRP A 183 1.64 2.57 19.56
C TRP A 183 0.60 3.45 18.87
N TYR A 184 0.91 3.90 17.66
CA TYR A 184 -0.02 4.59 16.77
C TYR A 184 -0.67 3.59 15.82
N TYR A 185 -1.99 3.44 15.93
CA TYR A 185 -2.81 2.63 15.04
C TYR A 185 -3.73 3.53 14.18
N PRO A 186 -3.42 3.75 12.89
CA PRO A 186 -4.20 4.64 12.03
C PRO A 186 -5.62 4.13 11.77
N THR A 187 -5.85 2.82 11.87
CA THR A 187 -7.17 2.20 11.68
C THR A 187 -8.06 2.26 12.92
N ASN A 188 -7.52 2.57 14.11
CA ASN A 188 -8.34 2.75 15.31
C ASN A 188 -9.04 4.11 15.27
N ILE A 189 -10.37 4.13 15.30
CA ILE A 189 -11.16 5.36 15.18
C ILE A 189 -11.21 6.16 16.49
N LEU A 190 -11.04 5.49 17.64
CA LEU A 190 -11.25 6.09 18.97
C LEU A 190 -9.96 6.61 19.60
N THR A 191 -8.91 5.79 19.60
CA THR A 191 -7.62 6.12 20.22
C THR A 191 -6.50 5.72 19.29
N LYS A 192 -5.90 6.74 18.65
CA LYS A 192 -4.81 6.54 17.70
C LYS A 192 -3.53 6.09 18.41
N TRP A 193 -3.14 6.81 19.46
CA TRP A 193 -2.00 6.47 20.31
C TRP A 193 -2.45 5.68 21.53
N LYS A 194 -1.83 4.53 21.77
CA LYS A 194 -2.12 3.65 22.91
C LYS A 194 -0.83 3.25 23.61
N LYS A 195 -0.78 3.46 24.93
CA LYS A 195 0.31 2.97 25.78
C LYS A 195 0.30 1.43 25.79
N ALA A 196 1.44 0.81 25.47
CA ALA A 196 1.72 -0.60 25.68
C ALA A 196 2.67 -0.73 26.88
N SER A 197 2.34 -1.62 27.81
CA SER A 197 3.12 -1.83 29.02
C SER A 197 4.40 -2.59 28.71
N ASN A 198 5.56 -1.95 28.82
CA ASN A 198 6.84 -2.60 29.04
C ASN A 198 7.74 -1.64 29.82
N THR A 199 7.95 -1.95 31.08
CA THR A 199 8.81 -1.22 32.02
C THR A 199 10.24 -1.75 31.85
N ILE A 200 11.05 -1.07 31.05
CA ILE A 200 12.49 -1.28 31.00
C ILE A 200 13.13 0.04 31.41
N GLU A 201 14.10 0.01 32.32
CA GLU A 201 14.92 1.16 32.65
C GLU A 201 15.97 1.35 31.55
N LEU A 202 15.96 2.49 30.87
CA LEU A 202 17.03 2.91 29.94
C LEU A 202 17.72 4.16 30.48
N SER A 203 19.00 4.32 30.13
CA SER A 203 19.76 5.52 30.47
C SER A 203 19.16 6.76 29.77
N GLN A 204 19.11 7.90 30.47
CA GLN A 204 18.61 9.17 29.94
C GLN A 204 19.56 9.80 28.90
N ASP A 205 20.82 9.32 28.86
CA ASP A 205 21.90 9.87 28.01
C ASP A 205 21.69 9.63 26.50
N GLU A 206 20.65 8.88 26.13
CA GLU A 206 20.28 8.56 24.74
C GLU A 206 18.89 9.10 24.38
N THR A 207 18.54 10.30 24.88
CA THR A 207 17.24 10.95 24.59
C THR A 207 17.36 12.28 23.86
N ILE A 208 16.26 12.68 23.22
CA ILE A 208 16.09 13.98 22.56
C ILE A 208 14.73 14.56 22.92
N ASP A 209 14.65 15.87 23.06
CA ASP A 209 13.38 16.56 23.25
C ASP A 209 12.45 16.31 22.04
N TYR A 210 11.23 15.82 22.31
CA TYR A 210 10.22 15.55 21.29
C TYR A 210 9.88 16.78 20.44
N THR A 211 9.99 17.98 21.02
CA THR A 211 9.71 19.26 20.37
C THR A 211 10.87 19.77 19.53
N ALA A 212 12.09 19.27 19.76
CA ALA A 212 13.27 19.59 18.95
C ALA A 212 13.30 18.85 17.61
N ILE A 213 12.41 17.86 17.42
CA ILE A 213 12.32 17.07 16.20
C ILE A 213 11.35 17.75 15.22
N ASP A 214 11.87 18.11 14.04
CA ASP A 214 11.01 18.46 12.91
C ASP A 214 10.39 17.20 12.30
N TRP A 215 9.15 16.90 12.66
CA TRP A 215 8.43 15.73 12.17
C TRP A 215 8.09 15.79 10.68
N ALA A 216 8.17 16.96 10.02
CA ALA A 216 8.02 17.08 8.57
C ALA A 216 9.18 16.43 7.80
N VAL A 217 10.26 16.05 8.49
CA VAL A 217 11.40 15.33 7.90
C VAL A 217 11.02 13.94 7.39
N ILE A 218 10.08 13.24 8.05
CA ILE A 218 9.67 11.87 7.67
C ILE A 218 9.21 11.78 6.21
N PRO A 219 8.25 12.59 5.74
CA PRO A 219 7.85 12.53 4.34
C PRO A 219 8.96 12.97 3.37
N LYS A 220 9.90 13.83 3.78
CA LYS A 220 11.07 14.22 2.97
C LYS A 220 11.98 13.01 2.74
N ILE A 221 12.42 12.33 3.81
CA ILE A 221 13.34 11.19 3.72
C ILE A 221 12.69 9.97 3.05
N ILE A 222 11.38 9.76 3.21
CA ILE A 222 10.66 8.71 2.47
C ILE A 222 10.71 8.98 0.96
N LYS A 223 10.43 10.22 0.53
CA LYS A 223 10.45 10.58 -0.90
C LYS A 223 11.85 10.50 -1.49
N ASP A 224 12.88 10.92 -0.75
CA ASP A 224 14.27 10.80 -1.20
C ASP A 224 14.69 9.33 -1.32
N ALA A 225 14.39 8.50 -0.31
CA ALA A 225 14.63 7.06 -0.35
C ALA A 225 13.95 6.39 -1.55
N GLU A 226 12.70 6.75 -1.84
CA GLU A 226 11.97 6.22 -3.01
C GLU A 226 12.55 6.69 -4.34
N LYS A 227 13.09 7.92 -4.39
CA LYS A 227 13.78 8.42 -5.58
C LYS A 227 15.08 7.64 -5.82
N ARG A 228 15.88 7.40 -4.78
CA ARG A 228 17.11 6.59 -4.83
C ARG A 228 16.81 5.14 -5.21
N ALA A 229 15.76 4.57 -4.61
CA ALA A 229 15.25 3.24 -4.94
C ALA A 229 14.93 3.07 -6.44
N ALA A 230 14.48 4.14 -7.11
CA ALA A 230 14.18 4.11 -8.54
C ALA A 230 15.42 4.10 -9.45
N GLU A 231 16.60 4.38 -8.89
CA GLU A 231 17.90 4.38 -9.60
C GLU A 231 18.63 3.02 -9.48
N LEU A 232 18.10 2.10 -8.66
CA LEU A 232 18.64 0.74 -8.50
C LEU A 232 18.46 -0.09 -9.79
N ASP A 233 19.38 -1.03 -10.00
CA ASP A 233 19.34 -1.97 -11.13
C ASP A 233 18.31 -3.10 -10.95
N HIS A 234 17.72 -3.20 -9.75
CA HIS A 234 16.73 -4.20 -9.38
C HIS A 234 15.50 -3.55 -8.71
N TYR A 235 14.42 -4.31 -8.65
CA TYR A 235 13.14 -3.81 -8.14
C TYR A 235 13.02 -3.95 -6.62
N VAL A 236 12.76 -2.82 -5.95
CA VAL A 236 12.38 -2.77 -4.53
C VAL A 236 10.92 -2.35 -4.36
N PRO A 237 10.09 -3.12 -3.63
CA PRO A 237 8.70 -2.77 -3.34
C PRO A 237 8.45 -1.39 -2.72
N GLY A 238 9.44 -0.82 -2.03
CA GLY A 238 9.41 0.50 -1.41
C GLY A 238 9.81 0.48 0.07
N VAL A 239 9.59 1.60 0.76
CA VAL A 239 9.95 1.76 2.19
C VAL A 239 9.18 0.77 3.07
N SER A 240 9.89 0.01 3.90
CA SER A 240 9.35 -0.89 4.93
C SER A 240 9.31 -0.24 6.31
N ILE A 241 10.32 0.55 6.65
CA ILE A 241 10.48 1.09 8.00
C ILE A 241 11.22 2.42 7.98
N VAL A 242 10.86 3.32 8.88
CA VAL A 242 11.59 4.54 9.19
C VAL A 242 11.88 4.52 10.69
N ILE A 243 13.14 4.63 11.09
CA ILE A 243 13.58 4.60 12.49
C ILE A 243 14.28 5.91 12.81
N LEU A 244 14.00 6.48 13.97
CA LEU A 244 14.81 7.51 14.60
C LEU A 244 15.42 6.93 15.88
N ASN A 245 16.74 6.94 15.96
CA ASN A 245 17.50 6.51 17.12
C ASN A 245 18.70 7.43 17.33
N GLY A 246 19.11 7.53 18.59
CA GLY A 246 20.31 8.26 19.02
C GLY A 246 21.37 7.30 19.56
N SER A 247 22.64 7.63 19.34
CA SER A 247 23.77 6.99 20.00
C SER A 247 24.85 8.04 20.24
N GLN A 248 25.39 8.10 21.45
CA GLN A 248 26.48 9.03 21.81
C GLN A 248 26.17 10.51 21.52
N GLY A 249 24.90 10.92 21.60
CA GLY A 249 24.45 12.29 21.33
C GLY A 249 24.19 12.62 19.86
N GLU A 250 24.44 11.69 18.94
CA GLU A 250 24.11 11.85 17.52
C GLU A 250 22.82 11.12 17.17
N TRP A 251 21.91 11.81 16.49
CA TRP A 251 20.59 11.31 16.10
C TRP A 251 20.47 11.18 14.60
N HIS A 252 20.03 10.01 14.15
CA HIS A 252 19.90 9.69 12.73
C HIS A 252 18.55 9.07 12.42
N TRP A 253 18.07 9.35 11.22
CA TRP A 253 16.97 8.61 10.63
C TRP A 253 17.51 7.46 9.79
N THR A 254 16.95 6.27 9.95
CA THR A 254 17.20 5.13 9.08
C THR A 254 15.93 4.79 8.31
N VAL A 255 15.97 4.81 6.98
CA VAL A 255 14.87 4.41 6.10
C VAL A 255 15.21 3.08 5.45
N GLY A 256 14.54 2.02 5.89
CA GLY A 256 14.70 0.68 5.32
C GLY A 256 13.80 0.47 4.10
N LEU A 257 14.36 -0.06 3.02
CA LEU A 257 13.65 -0.51 1.84
C LEU A 257 13.37 -2.01 1.93
N ASN A 258 12.13 -2.40 1.66
CA ASN A 258 11.77 -3.81 1.55
C ASN A 258 12.29 -4.36 0.22
N GLY A 259 12.95 -5.51 0.27
CA GLY A 259 13.22 -6.31 -0.91
C GLY A 259 12.05 -7.21 -1.30
N ILE A 260 12.20 -7.90 -2.43
CA ILE A 260 11.15 -8.79 -2.98
C ILE A 260 10.84 -10.01 -2.08
N ARG A 261 11.74 -10.35 -1.15
CA ARG A 261 11.61 -11.46 -0.20
C ARG A 261 11.12 -11.06 1.19
N ASP A 262 10.49 -9.88 1.32
CA ASP A 262 9.95 -9.34 2.59
C ASP A 262 11.03 -9.19 3.69
N ARG A 263 12.25 -8.78 3.30
CA ARG A 263 13.33 -8.40 4.21
C ARG A 263 13.80 -7.00 3.85
N THR A 264 14.30 -6.24 4.82
CA THR A 264 15.02 -5.01 4.50
C THR A 264 16.25 -5.36 3.67
N GLU A 265 16.37 -4.76 2.50
CA GLU A 265 17.45 -5.01 1.53
C GLU A 265 18.49 -3.89 1.56
N ILE A 266 18.05 -2.64 1.75
CA ILE A 266 18.90 -1.47 1.84
C ILE A 266 18.36 -0.56 2.94
N ASN A 267 19.27 0.05 3.69
CA ASN A 267 18.98 1.06 4.70
C ASN A 267 19.68 2.36 4.32
N TYR A 268 18.92 3.43 4.16
CA TYR A 268 19.45 4.78 3.98
C TYR A 268 19.49 5.53 5.30
N VAL A 269 20.63 6.14 5.61
CA VAL A 269 20.86 6.91 6.83
C VAL A 269 20.82 8.41 6.51
N TYR A 270 20.08 9.17 7.32
CA TYR A 270 19.93 10.61 7.19
C TYR A 270 20.26 11.30 8.53
N SER A 271 20.70 12.54 8.45
CA SER A 271 20.83 13.43 9.61
C SER A 271 19.46 13.73 10.21
N LEU A 272 19.41 14.24 11.44
CA LEU A 272 18.17 14.68 12.08
C LEU A 272 17.36 15.68 11.22
N ALA A 273 18.04 16.54 10.45
CA ALA A 273 17.44 17.51 9.51
C ALA A 273 17.00 16.88 8.16
N GLY A 274 17.24 15.58 7.98
CA GLY A 274 16.85 14.81 6.81
C GLY A 274 17.79 14.95 5.62
N ASP A 275 19.07 15.21 5.85
CA ASP A 275 20.09 15.20 4.80
C ASP A 275 20.70 13.81 4.72
N TYR A 276 20.87 13.29 3.51
CA TYR A 276 21.44 11.96 3.29
C TYR A 276 22.89 11.89 3.77
N LEU A 277 23.23 10.82 4.50
CA LEU A 277 24.56 10.59 5.05
C LEU A 277 25.24 9.36 4.43
N SER A 278 24.56 8.21 4.45
CA SER A 278 25.13 6.93 4.02
C SER A 278 24.06 5.88 3.74
N GLU A 279 24.49 4.71 3.28
CA GLU A 279 23.64 3.54 3.05
C GLU A 279 24.37 2.24 3.44
N TRP A 280 23.62 1.20 3.77
CA TRP A 280 24.12 -0.15 4.05
C TRP A 280 23.04 -1.21 3.77
N GLU A 281 23.47 -2.43 3.44
CA GLU A 281 22.62 -3.60 3.18
C GLU A 281 22.32 -4.41 4.46
#